data_AF-A0A7V8ZD01-F1
#
_entry.id   AF-A0A7V8ZD01-F1
#
_cell.length_a   1.000
_cell.length_b   1.000
_cell.length_c   1.000
_cell.angle_alpha   90.00
_cell.angle_beta   90.00
_cell.angle_gamma   90.00
#
_symmetry.space_group_name_H-M   'P 1'
#
loop_
_entity.id
_entity.type
_entity.pdbx_description
1 polymer ?
#
loop_
_entity_poly.entity_id
_entity_poly.type
_entity_poly.pdbx_seq_one_letter_code
_entity_poly.pdbx_strand_id
1 'polypeptide(L)'
;MTRRDRRRMRREGLPAAAPPAWTEAPPDPPELPEAVDPRWPAWSAPVALIASLFAMGFAIAPFLVPLGLLESDSSLQSTLEGPSLLLLIAIQDAVLVAGAWLFARIRVRPRKWHFGLRRTRFWPALGLVALAVVVLLGFEIGYLELLGV
;
A
#
# COMPACT_ATOMS: atom_id res chain seq x y z
N MET A 1 38.41 12.86 -63.81
CA MET A 1 37.43 12.08 -63.01
C MET A 1 36.28 13.00 -62.65
N THR A 2 35.10 12.79 -63.22
CA THR A 2 34.04 13.84 -63.28
C THR A 2 32.92 13.60 -62.27
N ARG A 3 32.15 14.65 -61.92
CA ARG A 3 31.01 14.57 -60.98
C ARG A 3 29.94 13.55 -61.41
N ARG A 4 29.92 13.15 -62.68
CA ARG A 4 29.04 12.11 -63.23
C ARG A 4 29.48 10.70 -62.80
N ASP A 5 30.77 10.43 -62.70
CA ASP A 5 31.29 9.10 -62.31
C ASP A 5 30.92 8.75 -60.87
N ARG A 6 30.96 9.74 -59.96
CA ARG A 6 30.58 9.54 -58.55
C ARG A 6 29.11 9.15 -58.37
N ARG A 7 28.22 9.54 -59.30
CA ARG A 7 26.79 9.17 -59.23
C ARG A 7 26.53 7.76 -59.75
N ARG A 8 27.36 7.26 -60.69
CA ARG A 8 27.26 5.88 -61.17
C ARG A 8 27.70 4.89 -60.10
N MET A 9 28.82 5.16 -59.41
CA MET A 9 29.29 4.30 -58.31
C MET A 9 28.35 4.24 -57.10
N ARG A 10 27.46 5.23 -56.92
CA ARG A 10 26.43 5.20 -55.86
C ARG A 10 25.19 4.38 -56.24
N ARG A 11 25.01 4.04 -57.52
CA ARG A 11 23.88 3.26 -58.04
C ARG A 11 24.24 1.80 -58.29
N GLU A 12 25.49 1.51 -58.63
CA GLU A 12 26.01 0.16 -58.69
C GLU A 12 26.35 -0.26 -57.26
N GLY A 13 25.38 -0.92 -56.62
CA GLY A 13 25.36 -1.20 -55.20
C GLY A 13 26.65 -1.84 -54.70
N LEU A 14 27.32 -1.16 -53.77
CA LEU A 14 27.99 -1.86 -52.69
C LEU A 14 26.95 -2.82 -52.09
N PRO A 15 27.19 -4.14 -52.04
CA PRO A 15 26.30 -5.04 -51.34
C PRO A 15 26.13 -4.46 -49.94
N ALA A 16 24.90 -4.10 -49.60
CA ALA A 16 24.57 -3.56 -48.29
C ALA A 16 25.14 -4.57 -47.28
N ALA A 17 26.16 -4.16 -46.53
CA ALA A 17 26.75 -5.00 -45.50
C ALA A 17 25.58 -5.49 -44.63
N ALA A 18 25.40 -6.81 -44.58
CA ALA A 18 24.33 -7.40 -43.81
C ALA A 18 24.36 -6.79 -42.41
N PRO A 19 23.24 -6.26 -41.89
CA PRO A 19 23.24 -5.67 -40.56
C PRO A 19 23.77 -6.71 -39.57
N PRO A 20 24.64 -6.32 -38.64
CA PRO A 20 25.21 -7.25 -37.68
C PRO A 20 24.09 -8.00 -36.95
N ALA A 21 24.24 -9.32 -36.81
CA ALA A 21 23.25 -10.27 -36.29
C ALA A 21 22.79 -10.02 -34.83
N TRP A 22 23.17 -8.88 -34.23
CA TRP A 22 22.81 -8.46 -32.89
C TRP A 22 21.60 -7.51 -32.86
N THR A 23 20.83 -7.44 -33.95
CA THR A 23 19.61 -6.61 -34.01
C THR A 23 18.37 -7.43 -33.70
N GLU A 24 18.49 -8.46 -32.86
CA GLU A 24 17.32 -8.98 -32.16
C GLU A 24 16.85 -7.85 -31.23
N ALA A 25 15.69 -7.26 -31.56
CA ALA A 25 15.02 -6.36 -30.65
C ALA A 25 14.93 -7.04 -29.28
N PRO A 26 15.18 -6.33 -28.17
CA PRO A 26 15.02 -6.89 -26.83
C PRO A 26 13.69 -7.65 -26.76
N PRO A 27 13.65 -8.86 -26.17
CA PRO A 27 12.42 -9.61 -26.00
C PRO A 27 11.36 -8.67 -25.44
N ASP A 28 10.18 -8.62 -26.07
CA ASP A 28 9.10 -7.75 -25.63
C ASP A 28 8.91 -7.95 -24.11
N PRO A 29 9.00 -6.86 -23.31
CA PRO A 29 8.80 -6.98 -21.88
C PRO A 29 7.41 -7.60 -21.67
N PRO A 30 7.27 -8.57 -20.75
CA PRO A 30 6.00 -9.25 -20.52
C PRO A 30 4.92 -8.21 -20.32
N GLU A 31 3.87 -8.24 -21.14
CA GLU A 31 2.77 -7.28 -21.07
C GLU A 31 2.25 -7.23 -19.63
N LEU A 32 2.62 -6.17 -18.91
CA LEU A 32 2.08 -5.91 -17.60
C LEU A 32 0.58 -5.72 -17.82
N PRO A 33 -0.30 -6.43 -17.08
CA PRO A 33 -1.74 -6.22 -17.20
C PRO A 33 -2.04 -4.72 -17.13
N GLU A 34 -2.98 -4.20 -17.94
CA GLU A 34 -3.36 -2.77 -17.95
C GLU A 34 -3.65 -2.16 -16.56
N ALA A 35 -3.82 -3.01 -15.54
CA ALA A 35 -3.92 -2.67 -14.14
C ALA A 35 -2.61 -2.17 -13.45
N VAL A 36 -1.43 -2.32 -14.07
CA VAL A 36 -0.14 -1.94 -13.46
C VAL A 36 0.22 -0.47 -13.70
N ASP A 37 -0.47 0.22 -14.61
CA ASP A 37 -0.35 1.67 -14.77
C ASP A 37 -1.58 2.38 -14.18
N PRO A 38 -1.63 2.57 -12.85
CA PRO A 38 -2.71 3.31 -12.22
C PRO A 38 -2.70 4.74 -12.76
N ARG A 39 -3.70 5.09 -13.60
CA ARG A 39 -3.91 6.42 -14.21
C ARG A 39 -4.19 7.55 -13.21
N TRP A 40 -3.83 7.41 -11.95
CA TRP A 40 -4.18 8.36 -10.90
C TRP A 40 -3.06 9.40 -10.81
N PRO A 41 -3.40 10.68 -10.64
CA PRO A 41 -2.39 11.69 -10.34
C PRO A 41 -1.67 11.35 -9.04
N ALA A 42 -0.33 11.44 -9.00
CA ALA A 42 0.44 11.14 -7.80
C ALA A 42 0.01 11.96 -6.56
N TRP A 43 -0.62 13.12 -6.76
CA TRP A 43 -1.16 13.97 -5.69
C TRP A 43 -2.43 13.43 -5.02
N SER A 44 -3.13 12.46 -5.62
CA SER A 44 -4.37 11.94 -5.02
C SER A 44 -4.10 11.16 -3.73
N ALA A 45 -2.92 10.52 -3.61
CA ALA A 45 -2.52 9.78 -2.42
C ALA A 45 -2.39 10.67 -1.18
N PRO A 46 -1.60 11.77 -1.18
CA PRO A 46 -1.52 12.66 -0.02
C PRO A 46 -2.85 13.34 0.30
N VAL A 47 -3.67 13.71 -0.70
CA VAL A 47 -5.00 14.30 -0.45
C VAL A 47 -5.94 13.31 0.23
N ALA A 48 -5.95 12.05 -0.22
CA ALA A 48 -6.76 11.01 0.42
C ALA A 48 -6.31 10.76 1.86
N LEU A 49 -5.01 10.80 2.13
CA LEU A 49 -4.46 10.66 3.48
C LEU A 49 -4.90 11.82 4.38
N ILE A 50 -4.76 13.05 3.94
CA ILE A 50 -5.19 14.24 4.69
C ILE A 50 -6.70 14.19 4.96
N ALA A 51 -7.52 13.91 3.94
CA ALA A 51 -8.96 13.81 4.09
C ALA A 51 -9.36 12.70 5.09
N SER A 52 -8.67 11.57 5.06
CA SER A 52 -8.88 10.46 6.00
C SER A 52 -8.47 10.83 7.42
N LEU A 53 -7.42 11.63 7.60
CA LEU A 53 -6.98 12.13 8.89
C LEU A 53 -8.02 13.06 9.54
N PHE A 54 -8.60 13.96 8.75
CA PHE A 54 -9.71 14.80 9.23
C PHE A 54 -10.95 13.96 9.57
N ALA A 55 -11.34 13.04 8.69
CA ALA A 55 -12.46 12.14 8.95
C ALA A 55 -12.25 11.30 10.23
N MET A 56 -11.02 10.83 10.45
CA MET A 56 -10.62 10.10 11.65
C MET A 56 -10.76 10.98 12.90
N GLY A 57 -10.29 12.23 12.85
CA GLY A 57 -10.46 13.18 13.96
C GLY A 57 -11.93 13.35 14.36
N PHE A 58 -12.83 13.51 13.37
CA PHE A 58 -14.27 13.59 13.63
C PHE A 58 -14.86 12.27 14.16
N ALA A 59 -14.39 11.13 13.69
CA ALA A 59 -14.88 9.82 14.11
C ALA A 59 -14.45 9.46 15.55
N ILE A 60 -13.25 9.86 15.97
CA ILE A 60 -12.66 9.53 17.27
C ILE A 60 -13.03 10.55 18.35
N ALA A 61 -13.24 11.83 17.99
CA ALA A 61 -13.63 12.89 18.91
C ALA A 61 -14.75 12.50 19.91
N PRO A 62 -15.88 11.88 19.51
CA PRO A 62 -16.93 11.51 20.45
C PRO A 62 -16.54 10.41 21.46
N PHE A 63 -15.48 9.64 21.19
CA PHE A 63 -14.98 8.59 22.11
C PHE A 63 -13.94 9.11 23.10
N LEU A 64 -13.18 10.14 22.72
CA LEU A 64 -12.18 10.76 23.60
C LEU A 64 -12.81 11.59 24.72
N VAL A 65 -13.94 12.25 24.44
CA VAL A 65 -14.67 13.07 25.43
C VAL A 65 -15.08 12.25 26.67
N PRO A 66 -15.78 11.10 26.54
CA PRO A 66 -16.13 10.29 27.72
C PRO A 66 -14.92 9.66 28.41
N LEU A 67 -13.85 9.29 27.68
CA LEU A 67 -12.59 8.81 28.28
C LEU A 67 -11.95 9.86 29.19
N GLY A 68 -11.91 11.13 28.76
CA GLY A 68 -11.39 12.23 29.58
C GLY A 68 -12.29 12.61 30.75
N LEU A 69 -13.60 12.29 30.71
CA LEU A 69 -14.52 12.52 31.83
C LEU A 69 -14.50 11.40 32.87
N LEU A 70 -14.05 10.19 32.49
CA LEU A 70 -13.90 9.02 33.37
C LEU A 70 -12.69 9.11 34.31
N GLU A 71 -11.85 10.15 34.21
CA GLU A 71 -10.71 10.39 35.13
C GLU A 71 -11.13 10.51 36.61
N SER A 72 -12.43 10.71 36.88
CA SER A 72 -12.99 10.78 38.23
C SER A 72 -13.18 9.42 38.91
N ASP A 73 -13.14 8.29 38.17
CA ASP A 73 -13.39 6.95 38.71
C ASP A 73 -12.33 5.93 38.26
N SER A 74 -11.23 5.89 39.02
CA SER A 74 -10.03 5.06 38.78
C SER A 74 -10.30 3.56 38.60
N SER A 75 -11.40 3.05 39.16
CA SER A 75 -11.78 1.63 39.09
C SER A 75 -12.34 1.25 37.71
N LEU A 76 -13.12 2.14 37.10
CA LEU A 76 -13.67 1.97 35.76
C LEU A 76 -12.63 2.28 34.69
N GLN A 77 -11.74 3.23 34.95
CA GLN A 77 -10.68 3.64 34.04
C GLN A 77 -9.71 2.48 33.72
N SER A 78 -9.17 1.81 34.74
CA SER A 78 -8.24 0.68 34.58
C SER A 78 -8.86 -0.52 33.84
N THR A 79 -10.16 -0.75 33.98
CA THR A 79 -10.87 -1.84 33.31
C THR A 79 -11.17 -1.52 31.84
N LEU A 80 -11.39 -0.24 31.51
CA LEU A 80 -11.85 0.18 30.18
C LEU A 80 -10.72 0.70 29.28
N GLU A 81 -9.55 1.08 29.81
CA GLU A 81 -8.42 1.60 29.03
C GLU A 81 -7.94 0.63 27.94
N GLY A 82 -7.69 -0.65 28.27
CA GLY A 82 -7.23 -1.64 27.29
C GLY A 82 -8.22 -1.87 26.13
N PRO A 83 -9.48 -2.25 26.43
CA PRO A 83 -10.48 -2.47 25.38
C PRO A 83 -10.84 -1.22 24.57
N SER A 84 -10.86 -0.04 25.20
CA SER A 84 -11.19 1.22 24.51
C SER A 84 -10.09 1.66 23.54
N LEU A 85 -8.82 1.45 23.87
CA LEU A 85 -7.70 1.69 22.95
C LEU A 85 -7.76 0.77 21.74
N LEU A 86 -8.03 -0.52 21.95
CA LEU A 86 -8.23 -1.48 20.84
C LEU A 86 -9.40 -1.07 19.94
N LEU A 87 -10.51 -0.62 20.53
CA LEU A 87 -11.66 -0.11 19.77
C LEU A 87 -11.28 1.15 18.96
N LEU A 88 -10.52 2.07 19.55
CA LEU A 88 -10.04 3.27 18.85
C LEU A 88 -9.15 2.92 17.65
N ILE A 89 -8.23 1.97 17.81
CA ILE A 89 -7.37 1.48 16.73
C ILE A 89 -8.21 0.83 15.62
N ALA A 90 -9.19 -0.01 15.99
CA ALA A 90 -10.09 -0.62 15.01
C ALA A 90 -10.92 0.43 14.24
N ILE A 91 -11.40 1.48 14.91
CA ILE A 91 -12.11 2.60 14.28
C ILE A 91 -11.16 3.37 13.35
N GLN A 92 -9.92 3.64 13.78
CA GLN A 92 -8.90 4.28 12.96
C GLN A 92 -8.67 3.48 11.66
N ASP A 93 -8.41 2.19 11.77
CA ASP A 93 -8.17 1.31 10.62
C ASP A 93 -9.38 1.29 9.68
N ALA A 94 -10.59 1.20 10.23
CA ALA A 94 -11.81 1.22 9.44
C ALA A 94 -11.99 2.54 8.67
N VAL A 95 -11.69 3.68 9.30
CA VAL A 95 -11.79 5.00 8.66
C VAL A 95 -10.73 5.16 7.57
N LEU A 96 -9.50 4.72 7.81
CA LEU A 96 -8.43 4.75 6.81
C LEU A 96 -8.79 3.90 5.58
N VAL A 97 -9.29 2.68 5.80
CA VAL A 97 -9.74 1.79 4.74
C VAL A 97 -10.94 2.36 4.00
N ALA A 98 -11.92 2.93 4.71
CA ALA A 98 -13.10 3.55 4.11
C ALA A 98 -12.73 4.78 3.26
N GLY A 99 -11.79 5.62 3.75
CA GLY A 99 -11.26 6.76 3.02
C GLY A 99 -10.57 6.33 1.72
N ALA A 100 -9.65 5.37 1.81
CA ALA A 100 -8.99 4.80 0.64
C ALA A 100 -10.00 4.23 -0.37
N TRP A 101 -11.03 3.52 0.12
CA TRP A 101 -12.08 2.95 -0.71
C TRP A 101 -12.96 4.01 -1.40
N LEU A 102 -13.33 5.07 -0.69
CA LEU A 102 -14.15 6.17 -1.22
C LEU A 102 -13.42 6.91 -2.34
N PHE A 103 -12.14 7.24 -2.13
CA PHE A 103 -11.32 7.88 -3.17
C PHE A 103 -11.09 6.96 -4.37
N ALA A 104 -10.89 5.66 -4.16
CA ALA A 104 -10.83 4.70 -5.26
C ALA A 104 -12.15 4.71 -6.07
N ARG A 105 -13.31 4.70 -5.38
CA ARG A 105 -14.65 4.66 -5.99
C ARG A 105 -14.98 5.87 -6.85
N ILE A 106 -14.43 7.05 -6.54
CA ILE A 106 -14.63 8.27 -7.34
C ILE A 106 -14.00 8.14 -8.74
N ARG A 107 -12.94 7.36 -8.90
CA ARG A 107 -12.20 7.25 -10.18
C ARG A 107 -12.46 5.94 -10.93
N VAL A 108 -12.52 4.81 -10.23
CA VAL A 108 -12.68 3.47 -10.81
C VAL A 108 -13.50 2.61 -9.87
N ARG A 109 -14.31 1.67 -10.37
CA ARG A 109 -14.95 0.68 -9.47
C ARG A 109 -13.85 -0.11 -8.72
N PRO A 110 -13.73 0.02 -7.39
CA PRO A 110 -12.69 -0.66 -6.64
C PRO A 110 -12.89 -2.16 -6.76
N ARG A 111 -11.94 -2.86 -7.38
CA ARG A 111 -11.93 -4.32 -7.45
C ARG A 111 -10.94 -4.83 -6.39
N LYS A 112 -11.27 -5.96 -5.75
CA LYS A 112 -10.46 -6.55 -4.66
C LYS A 112 -8.98 -6.74 -5.04
N TRP A 113 -8.74 -7.06 -6.32
CA TRP A 113 -7.40 -7.25 -6.87
C TRP A 113 -6.54 -5.97 -6.93
N HIS A 114 -7.14 -4.78 -6.99
CA HIS A 114 -6.40 -3.50 -7.01
C HIS A 114 -5.78 -3.16 -5.66
N PHE A 115 -6.32 -3.69 -4.57
CA PHE A 115 -5.76 -3.52 -3.22
C PHE A 115 -4.77 -4.61 -2.84
N GLY A 116 -4.31 -5.41 -3.82
CA GLY A 116 -3.46 -6.56 -3.55
C GLY A 116 -4.15 -7.62 -2.68
N LEU A 117 -5.48 -7.57 -2.55
CA LEU A 117 -6.28 -8.53 -1.79
C LEU A 117 -6.31 -9.86 -2.53
N ARG A 118 -5.19 -10.58 -2.47
CA ARG A 118 -5.12 -11.98 -2.83
C ARG A 118 -5.87 -12.74 -1.76
N ARG A 119 -6.52 -13.84 -2.14
CA ARG A 119 -7.12 -14.77 -1.17
C ARG A 119 -5.99 -15.31 -0.29
N THR A 120 -5.74 -14.66 0.83
CA THR A 120 -4.77 -15.11 1.81
C THR A 120 -5.29 -16.42 2.36
N ARG A 121 -4.38 -17.40 2.50
CA ARG A 121 -4.74 -18.65 3.16
C ARG A 121 -5.03 -18.28 4.61
N PHE A 122 -6.30 -18.43 5.00
CA PHE A 122 -6.81 -17.99 6.30
C PHE A 122 -6.00 -18.60 7.46
N TRP A 123 -5.65 -19.89 7.35
CA TRP A 123 -4.91 -20.62 8.37
C TRP A 123 -3.50 -20.10 8.64
N PRO A 124 -2.63 -19.88 7.64
CA PRO A 124 -1.35 -19.20 7.84
C PRO A 124 -1.46 -17.80 8.45
N ALA A 125 -2.44 -17.01 8.01
CA ALA A 125 -2.65 -15.66 8.55
C ALA A 125 -3.03 -15.72 10.04
N LEU A 126 -3.95 -16.62 10.40
CA LEU A 126 -4.33 -16.85 11.79
C LEU A 126 -3.15 -17.35 12.63
N GLY A 127 -2.34 -18.26 12.08
CA GLY A 127 -1.12 -18.74 12.73
C GLY A 127 -0.10 -17.64 13.00
N LEU A 128 0.10 -16.72 12.05
CA LEU A 128 0.98 -15.56 12.23
C LEU A 128 0.45 -14.57 13.27
N VAL A 129 -0.87 -14.35 13.31
CA VAL A 129 -1.49 -13.51 14.34
C VAL A 129 -1.31 -14.15 15.72
N ALA A 130 -1.59 -15.44 15.85
CA ALA A 130 -1.38 -16.17 17.11
C ALA A 130 0.09 -16.13 17.54
N LEU A 131 1.02 -16.31 16.60
CA LEU A 131 2.46 -16.19 16.87
C LEU A 131 2.83 -14.79 17.35
N ALA A 132 2.32 -13.73 16.71
CA ALA A 132 2.57 -12.35 17.12
C ALA A 132 2.05 -12.08 18.54
N VAL A 133 0.87 -12.60 18.89
CA VAL A 133 0.32 -12.50 20.25
C VAL A 133 1.20 -13.22 21.27
N VAL A 134 1.64 -14.44 20.97
CA VAL A 134 2.53 -15.19 21.88
C VAL A 134 3.86 -14.47 22.08
N VAL A 135 4.45 -13.93 21.02
CA VAL A 135 5.70 -13.16 21.09
C VAL A 135 5.52 -11.90 21.92
N LEU A 136 4.42 -11.16 21.71
CA LEU A 136 4.10 -9.96 22.47
C LEU A 136 3.96 -10.27 23.96
N LEU A 137 3.15 -11.28 24.31
CA LEU A 137 2.94 -11.67 25.71
C LEU A 137 4.23 -12.16 26.37
N GLY A 138 5.02 -12.96 25.64
CA GLY A 138 6.33 -13.41 26.15
C GLY A 138 7.30 -12.26 26.37
N PHE A 139 7.31 -11.27 25.47
CA PHE A 139 8.09 -10.04 25.66
C PHE A 139 7.62 -9.25 26.87
N GLU A 140 6.31 -9.08 27.05
CA GLU A 140 5.72 -8.35 28.17
C GLU A 140 6.06 -9.01 29.52
N ILE A 141 5.93 -10.33 29.62
CA ILE A 141 6.31 -11.10 30.81
C ILE A 141 7.81 -10.94 31.10
N GLY A 142 8.67 -11.12 30.09
CA GLY A 142 10.12 -10.97 30.26
C GLY A 142 10.53 -9.54 30.64
N TYR A 143 9.79 -8.53 30.15
CA TYR A 143 10.01 -7.14 30.49
C TYR A 143 9.64 -6.83 31.95
N LEU A 144 8.53 -7.39 32.44
CA LEU A 144 8.13 -7.28 33.85
C LEU A 144 9.15 -7.95 34.77
N GLU A 145 9.62 -9.16 34.42
CA GLU A 145 10.72 -9.82 35.17
C GLU A 145 12.00 -8.98 35.19
N LEU A 146 12.38 -8.36 34.06
CA LEU A 146 13.56 -7.51 33.98
C LEU A 146 13.46 -6.27 34.86
N LEU A 147 12.26 -5.69 34.96
CA LEU A 147 12.00 -4.52 35.82
C LEU A 147 11.79 -4.88 37.30
N GLY A 148 11.59 -6.16 37.62
CA GLY A 148 11.38 -6.63 38.98
C GLY A 148 10.05 -6.18 39.60
N VAL A 149 9.02 -5.99 38.76
CA VAL A 149 7.66 -5.61 39.15
C VAL A 149 6.71 -6.79 38.96
#